data_AF-A0A4V3UAL3-F1
#
_entry.id   AF-A0A4V3UAL3-F1
#
_cell.length_a   1.000
_cell.length_b   1.000
_cell.length_c   1.000
_cell.angle_alpha   90.00
_cell.angle_beta   90.00
_cell.angle_gamma   90.00
#
_symmetry.space_group_name_H-M   'P 1'
#
loop_
_entity.id
_entity.type
_entity.pdbx_description
1 polymer ?
#
loop_
_entity_poly.entity_id
_entity_poly.type
_entity_poly.pdbx_seq_one_letter_code
_entity_poly.pdbx_strand_id
1 'polypeptide(L)'
;MAASLSASISRGRTIREFVTGVLLVPVLFTFLWMTVFGNTAIALDLSGTAAVAQTVTDNLPVALFEVLEQLPFSLVASGLATLLVITFFVTSADSGALVIDMITSGAAPNPPVWQRIFWAVCAGIVAAVLLLAGGLKALQTAALASALPFAVVMLFICYGLMRALQTETSASSLDLSGAAETLPEPASLSWQERLRNITNFYDKSEITAFLDDTGRSALEAVAAQMRESGLVPEARYRPGQLDLHVPHGDRGSFHYTIRARSFRSPSFAWAETEGGVRENRHYRAMAYGSEGDQQHDVTGYTRDQLINDLLNRYGRFRHVRRLA
;
A
#
# COMPACT_ATOMS: atom_id res chain seq x y z
N MET A 1 11.87 7.57 7.48
CA MET A 1 12.82 6.51 7.08
C MET A 1 12.63 5.20 7.84
N ALA A 2 12.63 5.20 9.18
CA ALA A 2 12.35 3.99 9.96
C ALA A 2 11.02 3.32 9.55
N ALA A 3 9.95 4.11 9.38
CA ALA A 3 8.64 3.61 9.00
C ALA A 3 8.58 2.88 7.64
N SER A 4 9.32 3.34 6.63
CA SER A 4 9.30 2.73 5.28
C SER A 4 10.08 1.42 5.22
N LEU A 5 11.16 1.30 5.98
CA LEU A 5 11.94 0.06 6.13
C LEU A 5 11.17 -0.98 6.97
N SER A 6 10.50 -0.55 8.03
CA SER A 6 9.65 -1.44 8.82
C SER A 6 8.47 -1.96 7.99
N ALA A 7 7.86 -1.12 7.15
CA ALA A 7 6.74 -1.49 6.29
C ALA A 7 7.09 -2.53 5.20
N SER A 8 8.32 -2.52 4.66
CA SER A 8 8.75 -3.51 3.66
C SER A 8 9.05 -4.87 4.28
N ILE A 9 9.57 -4.89 5.52
CA ILE A 9 9.92 -6.09 6.28
C ILE A 9 8.69 -6.73 6.95
N SER A 10 7.58 -5.99 7.14
CA SER A 10 6.37 -6.50 7.82
C SER A 10 5.31 -7.11 6.89
N ARG A 11 5.64 -7.41 5.64
CA ARG A 11 4.68 -7.99 4.67
C ARG A 11 4.10 -9.30 5.24
N GLY A 12 2.79 -9.33 5.50
CA GLY A 12 2.08 -10.50 6.02
C GLY A 12 1.95 -10.60 7.56
N ARG A 13 2.44 -9.63 8.33
CA ARG A 13 2.21 -9.56 9.80
C ARG A 13 0.95 -8.79 10.14
N THR A 14 0.30 -9.09 11.26
CA THR A 14 -0.84 -8.30 11.73
C THR A 14 -0.39 -6.89 12.14
N ILE A 15 -1.28 -5.90 12.01
CA ILE A 15 -1.00 -4.52 12.45
C ILE A 15 -0.57 -4.51 13.93
N ARG A 16 -1.17 -5.36 14.76
CA ARG A 16 -0.86 -5.46 16.19
C ARG A 16 0.57 -5.94 16.45
N GLU A 17 1.01 -7.01 15.77
CA GLU A 17 2.37 -7.54 15.91
C GLU A 17 3.40 -6.54 15.41
N PHE A 18 3.10 -5.86 14.30
CA PHE A 18 3.96 -4.83 13.74
C PHE A 18 4.16 -3.67 14.70
N VAL A 19 3.06 -3.07 15.19
CA VAL A 19 3.11 -1.94 16.12
C VAL A 19 3.81 -2.33 17.43
N THR A 20 3.48 -3.50 17.97
CA THR A 20 4.10 -4.00 19.21
C THR A 20 5.60 -4.20 19.06
N GLY A 21 6.05 -4.80 17.94
CA GLY A 21 7.47 -5.00 17.68
C GLY A 21 8.24 -3.69 17.47
N VAL A 22 7.67 -2.76 16.68
CA VAL A 22 8.30 -1.46 16.39
C VAL A 22 8.38 -0.56 17.63
N LEU A 23 7.45 -0.69 18.58
CA LEU A 23 7.48 0.08 19.83
C LEU A 23 8.34 -0.58 20.91
N LEU A 24 8.20 -1.89 21.15
CA LEU A 24 8.89 -2.55 22.26
C LEU A 24 10.39 -2.71 22.02
N VAL A 25 10.81 -3.10 20.81
CA VAL A 25 12.24 -3.42 20.56
C VAL A 25 13.14 -2.20 20.77
N PRO A 26 12.85 -1.01 20.21
CA PRO A 26 13.67 0.18 20.46
C PRO A 26 13.61 0.64 21.91
N VAL A 27 12.42 0.59 22.55
CA VAL A 27 12.26 1.03 23.94
C VAL A 27 13.08 0.16 24.89
N LEU A 28 13.05 -1.16 24.74
CA LEU A 28 13.85 -2.08 25.55
C LEU A 28 15.35 -1.85 25.34
N PHE A 29 15.76 -1.61 24.09
CA PHE A 29 17.16 -1.30 23.79
C PHE A 29 17.59 0.03 24.44
N THR A 30 16.79 1.10 24.31
CA THR A 30 17.08 2.39 24.95
C THR A 30 17.09 2.27 26.47
N PHE A 31 16.19 1.49 27.05
CA PHE A 31 16.15 1.25 28.49
C PHE A 31 17.42 0.55 28.98
N LEU A 32 17.84 -0.52 28.28
CA LEU A 32 19.09 -1.21 28.58
C LEU A 32 20.29 -0.26 28.45
N TRP A 33 20.37 0.49 27.35
CA TRP A 33 21.44 1.44 27.12
C TRP A 33 21.56 2.50 28.22
N MET A 34 20.44 3.14 28.57
CA MET A 34 20.40 4.16 29.63
C MET A 34 20.71 3.56 30.99
N THR A 35 20.29 2.33 31.27
CA THR A 35 20.61 1.63 32.52
C THR A 35 22.10 1.34 32.62
N VAL A 36 22.74 0.86 31.56
CA VAL A 36 24.17 0.52 31.59
C VAL A 36 25.03 1.79 31.61
N PHE A 37 24.91 2.65 30.59
CA PHE A 37 25.80 3.80 30.45
C PHE A 37 25.40 4.97 31.37
N GLY A 38 24.09 5.22 31.52
CA GLY A 38 23.60 6.31 32.37
C GLY A 38 23.89 6.05 33.86
N ASN A 39 23.61 4.84 34.36
CA ASN A 39 23.93 4.51 35.75
C ASN A 39 25.44 4.50 36.01
N THR A 40 26.25 4.05 35.04
CA THR A 40 27.72 4.09 35.16
C THR A 40 28.22 5.53 35.23
N ALA A 41 27.74 6.41 34.36
CA ALA A 41 28.09 7.83 34.37
C ALA A 41 27.73 8.50 35.70
N ILE A 42 26.51 8.26 36.20
CA ILE A 42 26.04 8.79 37.49
C ILE A 42 26.90 8.24 38.65
N ALA A 43 27.21 6.95 38.65
CA ALA A 43 28.03 6.34 39.69
C ALA A 43 29.45 6.93 39.72
N LEU A 44 30.07 7.17 38.56
CA LEU A 44 31.40 7.78 38.44
C LEU A 44 31.43 9.25 38.87
N ASP A 45 30.36 9.99 38.58
CA ASP A 45 30.19 11.40 38.99
C ASP A 45 29.99 11.50 40.51
N LEU A 46 29.11 10.66 41.07
CA LEU A 46 28.85 10.62 42.52
C LEU A 46 30.05 10.11 43.33
N SER A 47 30.87 9.22 42.78
CA SER A 47 32.11 8.77 43.42
C SER A 47 33.24 9.79 43.33
N GLY A 48 33.07 10.88 42.57
CA GLY A 48 34.09 11.89 42.32
C GLY A 48 35.26 11.38 41.45
N THR A 49 35.06 10.26 40.75
CA THR A 49 36.10 9.62 39.92
C THR A 49 36.21 10.28 38.54
N ALA A 50 35.10 10.79 38.01
CA ALA A 50 35.06 11.61 36.79
C ALA A 50 34.05 12.75 36.98
N ALA A 51 34.28 13.89 36.35
CA ALA A 51 33.41 15.07 36.49
C ALA A 51 32.38 15.11 35.35
N VAL A 52 31.67 14.00 35.15
CA VAL A 52 30.83 13.77 33.96
C VAL A 52 29.74 14.84 33.85
N ALA A 53 29.14 15.27 34.97
CA ALA A 53 28.11 16.31 34.96
C ALA A 53 28.64 17.67 34.48
N GLN A 54 29.88 17.99 34.84
CA GLN A 54 30.53 19.23 34.40
C GLN A 54 30.88 19.13 32.89
N THR A 55 31.45 18.02 32.45
CA THR A 55 31.79 17.80 31.04
C THR A 55 30.56 17.79 30.13
N VAL A 56 29.42 17.27 30.58
CA VAL A 56 28.15 17.34 29.85
C VAL A 56 27.73 18.80 29.61
N THR A 57 27.97 19.67 30.59
CA THR A 57 27.63 21.11 30.52
C THR A 57 28.58 21.86 29.58
N ASP A 58 29.87 21.54 29.62
CA ASP A 58 30.91 22.24 28.87
C ASP A 58 31.06 21.70 27.43
N ASN A 59 31.11 20.38 27.27
CA ASN A 59 31.26 19.67 26.00
C ASN A 59 30.55 18.31 26.01
N LEU A 60 29.24 18.35 25.78
CA LEU A 60 28.40 17.16 25.63
C LEU A 60 29.00 16.06 24.72
N PRO A 61 29.63 16.35 23.56
CA PRO A 61 30.17 15.30 22.69
C PRO A 61 31.30 14.47 23.32
N VAL A 62 32.00 15.01 24.31
CA VAL A 62 33.17 14.36 24.95
C VAL A 62 32.77 13.54 26.18
N ALA A 63 31.62 13.81 26.78
CA ALA A 63 31.16 13.16 28.01
C ALA A 63 31.14 11.61 27.93
N LEU A 64 30.80 11.05 26.77
CA LEU A 64 30.86 9.60 26.57
C LEU A 64 32.29 9.06 26.71
N PHE A 65 33.27 9.75 26.14
CA PHE A 65 34.66 9.32 26.16
C PHE A 65 35.27 9.43 27.56
N GLU A 66 34.88 10.45 28.34
CA GLU A 66 35.30 10.55 29.74
C GLU A 66 34.81 9.37 30.58
N VAL A 67 33.57 8.91 30.37
CA VAL A 67 33.06 7.70 31.03
C VAL A 67 33.84 6.45 30.59
N LEU A 68 34.14 6.33 29.29
CA LEU A 68 34.89 5.19 28.76
C LEU A 68 36.36 5.16 29.24
N GLU A 69 36.96 6.32 29.50
CA GLU A 69 38.31 6.43 30.03
C GLU A 69 38.46 5.81 31.43
N GLN A 70 37.39 5.81 32.22
CA GLN A 70 37.37 5.22 33.56
C GLN A 70 37.13 3.71 33.57
N LEU A 71 36.85 3.10 32.41
CA LEU A 71 36.61 1.67 32.29
C LEU A 71 37.90 0.90 31.92
N PRO A 72 38.03 -0.37 32.33
CA PRO A 72 39.15 -1.20 31.87
C PRO A 72 39.12 -1.32 30.34
N PHE A 73 40.31 -1.29 29.72
CA PHE A 73 40.48 -1.27 28.26
C PHE A 73 39.95 0.00 27.55
N SER A 74 40.01 1.16 28.22
CA SER A 74 39.57 2.45 27.67
C SER A 74 40.00 2.74 26.24
N LEU A 75 41.26 2.49 25.88
CA LEU A 75 41.76 2.73 24.52
C LEU A 75 41.00 1.92 23.46
N VAL A 76 40.68 0.66 23.76
CA VAL A 76 39.90 -0.21 22.86
C VAL A 76 38.44 0.24 22.82
N ALA A 77 37.86 0.54 23.98
CA ALA A 77 36.47 0.98 24.09
C ALA A 77 36.22 2.31 23.37
N SER A 78 37.07 3.31 23.57
CA SER A 78 37.01 4.62 22.89
C SER A 78 37.27 4.51 21.39
N GLY A 79 38.20 3.64 20.97
CA GLY A 79 38.42 3.35 19.55
C GLY A 79 37.18 2.72 18.89
N LEU A 80 36.57 1.73 19.54
CA LEU A 80 35.35 1.08 19.06
C LEU A 80 34.16 2.05 19.04
N ALA A 81 34.01 2.88 20.07
CA ALA A 81 32.97 3.90 20.14
C ALA A 81 33.11 4.91 18.98
N THR A 82 34.33 5.37 18.71
CA THR A 82 34.61 6.27 17.58
C THR A 82 34.22 5.64 16.25
N LEU A 83 34.62 4.37 16.02
CA LEU A 83 34.28 3.63 14.81
C LEU A 83 32.76 3.43 14.66
N LEU A 84 32.06 3.15 15.75
CA LEU A 84 30.60 3.05 15.77
C LEU A 84 29.94 4.39 15.41
N VAL A 85 30.36 5.50 16.03
CA VAL A 85 29.82 6.83 15.72
C VAL A 85 30.01 7.16 14.24
N ILE A 86 31.21 6.92 13.68
CA ILE A 86 31.49 7.15 12.25
C ILE A 86 30.58 6.28 11.37
N THR A 87 30.47 4.98 11.68
CA THR A 87 29.66 4.04 10.89
C THR A 87 28.18 4.44 10.92
N PHE A 88 27.63 4.70 12.11
CA PHE A 88 26.25 5.16 12.26
C PHE A 88 26.00 6.49 11.55
N PHE A 89 26.95 7.41 11.60
CA PHE A 89 26.85 8.69 10.89
C PHE A 89 26.80 8.48 9.38
N VAL A 90 27.74 7.71 8.80
CA VAL A 90 27.80 7.44 7.36
C VAL A 90 26.54 6.69 6.89
N THR A 91 26.12 5.64 7.60
CA THR A 91 24.93 4.88 7.25
C THR A 91 23.67 5.73 7.33
N SER A 92 23.54 6.58 8.36
CA SER A 92 22.39 7.49 8.52
C SER A 92 22.36 8.58 7.46
N ALA A 93 23.52 9.12 7.09
CA ALA A 93 23.64 10.16 6.07
C ALA A 93 23.29 9.61 4.66
N ASP A 94 23.80 8.44 4.27
CA ASP A 94 23.47 7.79 3.00
C ASP A 94 21.96 7.50 2.92
N SER A 95 21.43 6.95 4.01
CA SER A 95 20.02 6.68 4.19
C SER A 95 19.15 7.93 4.02
N GLY A 96 19.51 9.03 4.69
CA GLY A 96 18.79 10.31 4.60
C GLY A 96 18.83 10.91 3.20
N ALA A 97 20.01 10.90 2.55
CA ALA A 97 20.18 11.42 1.20
C ALA A 97 19.32 10.65 0.19
N LEU A 98 19.24 9.32 0.31
CA LEU A 98 18.39 8.48 -0.52
C LEU A 98 16.90 8.85 -0.41
N VAL A 99 16.41 9.16 0.79
CA VAL A 99 14.99 9.55 0.98
C VAL A 99 14.69 10.89 0.32
N ILE A 100 15.59 11.88 0.47
CA ILE A 100 15.43 13.19 -0.17
C ILE A 100 15.42 13.02 -1.69
N ASP A 101 16.36 12.21 -2.21
CA ASP A 101 16.47 11.90 -3.63
C ASP A 101 15.19 11.24 -4.18
N MET A 102 14.63 10.25 -3.49
CA MET A 102 13.36 9.61 -3.86
C MET A 102 12.18 10.59 -3.88
N ILE A 103 12.08 11.50 -2.90
CA ILE A 103 10.99 12.49 -2.87
C ILE A 103 11.13 13.49 -4.03
N THR A 104 12.35 13.91 -4.35
CA THR A 104 12.61 14.92 -5.39
C THR A 104 12.59 14.38 -6.82
N SER A 105 12.81 13.08 -7.00
CA SER A 105 12.76 12.38 -8.30
C SER A 105 11.38 11.82 -8.67
N GLY A 106 10.33 12.14 -7.90
CA GLY A 106 8.96 11.66 -8.16
C GLY A 106 8.73 10.20 -7.76
N ALA A 107 9.42 9.72 -6.73
CA ALA A 107 9.38 8.34 -6.24
C ALA A 107 9.87 7.29 -7.25
N ALA A 108 10.85 7.64 -8.08
CA ALA A 108 11.53 6.68 -8.95
C ALA A 108 12.24 5.62 -8.09
N PRO A 109 12.11 4.31 -8.41
CA PRO A 109 12.69 3.24 -7.60
C PRO A 109 14.23 3.23 -7.59
N ASN A 110 14.87 3.85 -8.59
CA ASN A 110 16.32 4.01 -8.68
C ASN A 110 16.66 5.43 -9.15
N PRO A 111 16.78 6.40 -8.24
CA PRO A 111 17.22 7.74 -8.60
C PRO A 111 18.72 7.76 -8.93
N PRO A 112 19.18 8.69 -9.79
CA PRO A 112 20.57 8.74 -10.25
C PRO A 112 21.53 9.09 -9.11
N VAL A 113 22.63 8.32 -9.00
CA VAL A 113 23.62 8.42 -7.91
C VAL A 113 24.17 9.84 -7.71
N TRP A 114 24.29 10.64 -8.78
CA TRP A 114 24.74 12.03 -8.69
C TRP A 114 23.79 12.94 -7.90
N GLN A 115 22.47 12.74 -7.99
CA GLN A 115 21.50 13.50 -7.21
C GLN A 115 21.60 13.15 -5.72
N ARG A 116 21.77 11.86 -5.39
CA ARG A 116 22.05 11.43 -4.02
C ARG A 116 23.32 12.07 -3.45
N ILE A 117 24.42 12.10 -4.21
CA ILE A 117 25.67 12.73 -3.79
C ILE A 117 25.47 14.23 -3.54
N PHE A 118 24.74 14.91 -4.43
CA PHE A 118 24.39 16.32 -4.27
C PHE A 118 23.66 16.58 -2.96
N TRP A 119 22.61 15.80 -2.65
CA TRP A 119 21.85 15.93 -1.41
C TRP A 119 22.68 15.64 -0.16
N ALA A 120 23.54 14.61 -0.20
CA ALA A 120 24.45 14.29 0.90
C ALA A 120 25.45 15.43 1.17
N VAL A 121 26.06 16.00 0.13
CA VAL A 121 27.00 17.12 0.25
C VAL A 121 26.30 18.38 0.75
N CYS A 122 25.12 18.71 0.21
CA CYS A 122 24.34 19.85 0.68
C CYS A 122 23.97 19.74 2.18
N ALA A 123 23.53 18.56 2.63
CA ALA A 123 23.25 18.32 4.05
C ALA A 123 24.50 18.50 4.92
N GLY A 124 25.66 17.99 4.47
CA GLY A 124 26.94 18.18 5.14
C GLY A 124 27.38 19.64 5.23
N ILE A 125 27.22 20.42 4.14
CA ILE A 125 27.53 21.85 4.11
C ILE A 125 26.63 22.61 5.09
N VAL A 126 25.33 22.35 5.10
CA VAL A 126 24.40 22.99 6.04
C VAL A 126 24.79 22.68 7.49
N ALA A 127 25.12 21.41 7.79
CA ALA A 127 25.59 21.02 9.12
C ALA A 127 26.89 21.75 9.50
N ALA A 128 27.87 21.82 8.59
CA ALA A 128 29.13 22.52 8.82
C ALA A 128 28.93 24.02 9.09
N VAL A 129 28.07 24.69 8.29
CA VAL A 129 27.76 26.11 8.47
C VAL A 129 27.05 26.36 9.81
N LEU A 130 26.10 25.51 10.20
CA LEU A 130 25.41 25.65 11.49
C LEU A 130 26.35 25.44 12.68
N LEU A 131 27.27 24.47 12.57
CA LEU A 131 28.30 24.23 13.59
C LEU A 131 29.25 25.43 13.70
N LEU A 132 29.66 26.04 12.58
CA LEU A 132 30.50 27.24 12.58
C LEU A 132 29.77 28.47 13.13
N ALA A 133 28.48 28.62 12.84
CA ALA A 133 27.70 29.80 13.22
C ALA A 133 27.31 29.84 14.70
N GLY A 134 26.99 28.69 15.30
CA GLY A 134 26.56 28.64 16.70
C GLY A 134 26.67 27.27 17.36
N GLY A 135 27.52 26.39 16.82
CA GLY A 135 27.84 25.10 17.40
C GLY A 135 26.63 24.17 17.54
N LEU A 136 26.70 23.30 18.54
CA LEU A 136 25.66 22.32 18.84
C LEU A 136 24.30 22.95 19.10
N LYS A 137 24.26 24.12 19.77
CA LYS A 137 23.01 24.82 20.11
C LYS A 137 22.29 25.33 18.87
N ALA A 138 23.01 25.86 17.88
CA ALA A 138 22.43 26.26 16.60
C ALA A 138 21.85 25.06 15.84
N LEU A 139 22.58 23.93 15.82
CA LEU A 139 22.12 22.70 15.19
C LEU A 139 20.82 22.16 15.83
N GLN A 140 20.76 22.13 17.16
CA GLN A 140 19.55 21.73 17.91
C GLN A 140 18.38 22.68 17.65
N THR A 141 18.63 23.98 17.62
CA THR A 141 17.59 24.98 17.38
C THR A 141 17.02 24.87 15.96
N ALA A 142 17.88 24.69 14.96
CA ALA A 142 17.46 24.47 13.57
C ALA A 142 16.66 23.17 13.41
N ALA A 143 17.06 22.10 14.11
CA ALA A 143 16.33 20.84 14.11
C ALA A 143 14.94 20.99 14.77
N LEU A 144 14.84 21.68 15.90
CA LEU A 144 13.55 21.93 16.56
C LEU A 144 12.63 22.82 15.73
N ALA A 145 13.17 23.88 15.15
CA ALA A 145 12.42 24.80 14.29
C ALA A 145 11.87 24.11 13.03
N SER A 146 12.62 23.17 12.44
CA SER A 146 12.17 22.40 11.27
C SER A 146 11.25 21.23 11.64
N ALA A 147 11.38 20.64 12.83
CA ALA A 147 10.53 19.53 13.29
C ALA A 147 9.09 19.98 13.59
N LEU A 148 8.90 21.20 14.11
CA LEU A 148 7.58 21.72 14.49
C LEU A 148 6.56 21.73 13.33
N PRO A 149 6.83 22.34 12.16
CA PRO A 149 5.89 22.29 11.04
C PRO A 149 5.70 20.87 10.50
N PHE A 150 6.74 20.03 10.53
CA PHE A 150 6.63 18.64 10.11
C PHE A 150 5.72 17.83 11.04
N ALA A 151 5.68 18.12 12.34
CA ALA A 151 4.77 17.49 13.28
C ALA A 151 3.31 17.73 12.91
N VAL A 152 2.95 18.93 12.44
CA VAL A 152 1.61 19.24 11.95
C VAL A 152 1.26 18.38 10.73
N VAL A 153 2.18 18.23 9.78
CA VAL A 153 2.00 17.34 8.62
C VAL A 153 1.82 15.89 9.07
N MET A 154 2.58 15.44 10.07
CA MET A 154 2.47 14.09 10.61
C MET A 154 1.09 13.83 11.22
N LEU A 155 0.48 14.80 11.89
CA LEU A 155 -0.90 14.69 12.41
C LEU A 155 -1.91 14.49 11.28
N PHE A 156 -1.78 15.20 10.17
CA PHE A 156 -2.65 14.98 9.00
C PHE A 156 -2.48 13.59 8.39
N ILE A 157 -1.24 13.08 8.34
CA ILE A 157 -0.96 11.71 7.88
C ILE A 157 -1.61 10.69 8.82
N CYS A 158 -1.49 10.86 10.15
CA CYS A 158 -2.15 9.99 11.12
C CYS A 158 -3.67 10.01 10.97
N TYR A 159 -4.27 11.19 10.79
CA TYR A 159 -5.70 11.33 10.54
C TYR A 159 -6.13 10.62 9.23
N GLY A 160 -5.38 10.82 8.16
CA GLY A 160 -5.61 10.14 6.87
C GLY A 160 -5.53 8.61 7.01
N LEU A 161 -4.55 8.10 7.75
CA LEU A 161 -4.39 6.67 8.01
C LEU A 161 -5.56 6.10 8.82
N MET A 162 -6.00 6.79 9.88
CA MET A 162 -7.17 6.36 10.66
C MET A 162 -8.42 6.29 9.79
N ARG A 163 -8.66 7.30 8.95
CA ARG A 163 -9.80 7.32 8.04
C ARG A 163 -9.72 6.21 6.99
N ALA A 164 -8.54 5.94 6.44
CA ALA A 164 -8.33 4.85 5.49
C ALA A 164 -8.64 3.49 6.13
N LEU A 165 -8.11 3.22 7.33
CA LEU A 165 -8.36 1.97 8.06
C LEU A 165 -9.83 1.79 8.44
N GLN A 166 -10.53 2.87 8.83
CA GLN A 166 -11.97 2.83 9.09
C GLN A 166 -12.76 2.49 7.81
N THR A 167 -12.37 3.08 6.67
CA THR A 167 -13.00 2.80 5.37
C THR A 167 -12.77 1.36 4.93
N GLU A 168 -11.58 0.80 5.14
CA GLU A 168 -11.31 -0.62 4.86
C GLU A 168 -12.05 -1.56 5.79
N THR A 169 -12.23 -1.21 7.06
CA THR A 169 -13.03 -2.03 8.00
C THR A 169 -14.51 -2.03 7.61
N SER A 170 -15.05 -0.88 7.22
CA SER A 170 -16.42 -0.78 6.69
C SER A 170 -16.59 -1.49 5.34
N ALA A 171 -15.58 -1.43 4.46
CA ALA A 171 -15.54 -2.18 3.21
C ALA A 171 -15.33 -3.70 3.42
N SER A 172 -14.65 -4.12 4.49
CA SER A 172 -14.49 -5.52 4.87
C SER A 172 -15.74 -6.10 5.54
N SER A 173 -16.57 -5.28 6.19
CA SER A 173 -17.95 -5.65 6.56
C SER A 173 -18.90 -5.65 5.36
N LEU A 174 -18.52 -4.99 4.26
CA LEU A 174 -19.09 -5.17 2.93
C LEU A 174 -18.39 -6.34 2.21
N ASP A 175 -18.57 -7.52 2.79
CA ASP A 175 -18.93 -8.70 2.01
C ASP A 175 -17.88 -9.36 1.10
N LEU A 176 -16.72 -9.74 1.65
CA LEU A 176 -15.92 -10.83 1.07
C LEU A 176 -16.39 -12.23 1.52
N SER A 177 -17.26 -12.29 2.55
CA SER A 177 -17.90 -13.53 3.00
C SER A 177 -19.20 -13.84 2.24
N GLY A 178 -20.01 -12.84 1.88
CA GLY A 178 -21.20 -13.04 1.04
C GLY A 178 -20.94 -13.09 -0.46
N ALA A 179 -19.74 -12.69 -0.93
CA ALA A 179 -19.29 -12.95 -2.30
C ALA A 179 -19.15 -14.46 -2.61
N ALA A 180 -18.91 -15.27 -1.58
CA ALA A 180 -18.89 -16.74 -1.71
C ALA A 180 -20.28 -17.38 -1.49
N GLU A 181 -21.17 -16.75 -0.72
CA GLU A 181 -22.44 -17.39 -0.29
C GLU A 181 -23.69 -16.97 -1.06
N THR A 182 -23.64 -16.03 -2.01
CA THR A 182 -24.86 -15.56 -2.72
C THR A 182 -24.86 -15.69 -4.24
N LEU A 183 -23.81 -16.25 -4.85
CA LEU A 183 -23.91 -16.70 -6.23
C LEU A 183 -24.58 -18.07 -6.23
N PRO A 184 -25.74 -18.27 -6.88
CA PRO A 184 -26.14 -19.61 -7.24
C PRO A 184 -24.95 -20.18 -8.02
N GLU A 185 -24.40 -21.32 -7.59
CA GLU A 185 -23.39 -22.01 -8.36
C GLU A 185 -23.87 -22.02 -9.82
N PRO A 186 -23.11 -21.46 -10.78
CA PRO A 186 -23.44 -21.70 -12.17
C PRO A 186 -23.33 -23.21 -12.32
N ALA A 187 -24.47 -23.89 -12.41
CA ALA A 187 -24.62 -25.34 -12.41
C ALA A 187 -24.02 -26.00 -13.68
N SER A 188 -23.01 -25.39 -14.29
CA SER A 188 -22.49 -25.71 -15.62
C SER A 188 -21.00 -25.45 -15.84
N LEU A 189 -20.20 -25.02 -14.84
CA LEU A 189 -18.75 -24.91 -15.00
C LEU A 189 -18.04 -26.05 -14.24
N SER A 190 -17.28 -26.87 -14.97
CA SER A 190 -16.35 -27.81 -14.33
C SER A 190 -15.25 -27.03 -13.59
N TRP A 191 -14.71 -27.58 -12.50
CA TRP A 191 -13.65 -26.90 -11.74
C TRP A 191 -12.37 -26.69 -12.58
N GLN A 192 -12.14 -27.53 -13.60
CA GLN A 192 -11.07 -27.39 -14.57
C GLN A 192 -11.25 -26.15 -15.46
N GLU A 193 -12.49 -25.90 -15.91
CA GLU A 193 -12.83 -24.68 -16.67
C GLU A 193 -12.74 -23.43 -15.80
N ARG A 194 -13.14 -23.52 -14.53
CA ARG A 194 -12.94 -22.45 -13.55
C ARG A 194 -11.45 -22.14 -13.35
N LEU A 195 -10.62 -23.16 -13.15
CA LEU A 195 -9.18 -22.98 -12.98
C LEU A 195 -8.54 -22.36 -14.23
N ARG A 196 -8.93 -22.83 -15.42
CA ARG A 196 -8.47 -22.27 -16.70
C ARG A 196 -8.83 -20.80 -16.85
N ASN A 197 -10.05 -20.39 -16.47
CA ASN A 197 -10.46 -18.98 -16.51
C ASN A 197 -9.71 -18.12 -15.46
N ILE A 198 -9.28 -18.70 -14.34
CA ILE A 198 -8.46 -18.00 -13.34
C ILE A 198 -7.04 -17.79 -13.85
N THR A 199 -6.44 -18.81 -14.49
CA THR A 199 -5.03 -18.81 -14.90
C THR A 199 -4.78 -18.13 -16.25
N ASN A 200 -5.80 -18.03 -17.11
CA ASN A 200 -5.64 -17.43 -18.43
C ASN A 200 -5.62 -15.90 -18.36
N PHE A 201 -4.66 -15.32 -19.10
CA PHE A 201 -4.59 -13.89 -19.37
C PHE A 201 -5.20 -13.64 -20.75
N TYR A 202 -6.24 -12.80 -20.80
CA TYR A 202 -6.90 -12.47 -22.06
C TYR A 202 -6.43 -11.10 -22.58
N ASP A 203 -6.15 -11.04 -23.87
CA ASP A 203 -5.86 -9.81 -24.57
C ASP A 203 -7.14 -9.04 -24.91
N LYS A 204 -6.97 -7.74 -25.23
CA LYS A 204 -8.11 -6.86 -25.56
C LYS A 204 -8.93 -7.40 -26.73
N SER A 205 -8.28 -7.96 -27.74
CA SER A 205 -8.94 -8.52 -28.93
C SER A 205 -9.82 -9.71 -28.59
N GLU A 206 -9.36 -10.60 -27.71
CA GLU A 206 -10.10 -11.80 -27.30
C GLU A 206 -11.35 -11.44 -26.51
N ILE A 207 -11.26 -10.51 -25.56
CA ILE A 207 -12.42 -10.02 -24.81
C ILE A 207 -13.40 -9.26 -25.72
N THR A 208 -12.89 -8.51 -26.70
CA THR A 208 -13.77 -7.81 -27.65
C THR A 208 -14.53 -8.81 -28.53
N ALA A 209 -13.84 -9.83 -29.06
CA ALA A 209 -14.47 -10.91 -29.83
C ALA A 209 -15.50 -11.68 -29.00
N PHE A 210 -15.18 -11.99 -27.73
CA PHE A 210 -16.12 -12.62 -26.79
C PHE A 210 -17.40 -11.81 -26.60
N LEU A 211 -17.28 -10.49 -26.46
CA LEU A 211 -18.44 -9.61 -26.31
C LEU A 211 -19.25 -9.52 -27.61
N ASP A 212 -18.59 -9.41 -28.76
CA ASP A 212 -19.28 -9.26 -30.05
C ASP A 212 -19.96 -10.55 -30.52
N ASP A 213 -19.42 -11.72 -30.21
CA ASP A 213 -20.01 -13.02 -30.56
C ASP A 213 -20.95 -13.53 -29.46
N THR A 214 -20.36 -14.06 -28.38
CA THR A 214 -21.10 -14.72 -27.30
C THR A 214 -21.98 -13.75 -26.50
N GLY A 215 -21.42 -12.60 -26.11
CA GLY A 215 -22.13 -11.62 -25.28
C GLY A 215 -23.33 -11.01 -25.99
N ARG A 216 -23.14 -10.57 -27.24
CA ARG A 216 -24.21 -10.01 -28.07
C ARG A 216 -25.31 -11.03 -28.33
N SER A 217 -24.95 -12.24 -28.75
CA SER A 217 -25.89 -13.33 -29.04
C SER A 217 -26.74 -13.71 -27.82
N ALA A 218 -26.16 -13.68 -26.61
CA ALA A 218 -26.89 -13.91 -25.36
C ALA A 218 -27.90 -12.78 -25.07
N LEU A 219 -27.47 -11.51 -25.13
CA LEU A 219 -28.34 -10.37 -24.86
C LEU A 219 -29.47 -10.23 -25.89
N GLU A 220 -29.19 -10.47 -27.17
CA GLU A 220 -30.19 -10.44 -28.24
C GLU A 220 -31.28 -11.50 -28.03
N ALA A 221 -30.89 -12.73 -27.65
CA ALA A 221 -31.84 -13.81 -27.37
C ALA A 221 -32.79 -13.44 -26.22
N VAL A 222 -32.26 -12.91 -25.11
CA VAL A 222 -33.07 -12.48 -23.98
C VAL A 222 -33.96 -11.29 -24.35
N ALA A 223 -33.41 -10.30 -25.07
CA ALA A 223 -34.17 -9.13 -25.50
C ALA A 223 -35.32 -9.52 -26.44
N ALA A 224 -35.12 -10.49 -27.35
CA ALA A 224 -36.18 -11.01 -28.21
C ALA A 224 -37.30 -11.67 -27.38
N GLN A 225 -36.95 -12.55 -26.43
CA GLN A 225 -37.92 -13.20 -25.56
C GLN A 225 -38.70 -12.20 -24.67
N MET A 226 -38.02 -11.15 -24.20
CA MET A 226 -38.66 -10.08 -23.44
C MET A 226 -39.66 -9.29 -24.29
N ARG A 227 -39.37 -9.04 -25.57
CA ARG A 227 -40.31 -8.40 -26.51
C ARG A 227 -41.55 -9.25 -26.74
N GLU A 228 -41.40 -10.56 -26.92
CA GLU A 228 -42.53 -11.49 -27.02
C GLU A 228 -43.40 -11.47 -25.76
N SER A 229 -42.79 -11.26 -24.60
CA SER A 229 -43.47 -11.14 -23.31
C SER A 229 -44.11 -9.77 -23.06
N GLY A 230 -44.09 -8.85 -24.04
CA GLY A 230 -44.69 -7.53 -23.96
C GLY A 230 -43.82 -6.44 -23.29
N LEU A 231 -42.53 -6.70 -23.06
CA LEU A 231 -41.59 -5.69 -22.56
C LEU A 231 -40.92 -4.94 -23.73
N VAL A 232 -40.37 -3.75 -23.46
CA VAL A 232 -39.66 -2.94 -24.47
C VAL A 232 -38.18 -2.80 -24.10
N PRO A 233 -37.36 -3.86 -24.23
CA PRO A 233 -35.94 -3.80 -23.92
C PRO A 233 -35.18 -2.95 -24.95
N GLU A 234 -34.39 -2.01 -24.44
CA GLU A 234 -33.44 -1.18 -25.18
C GLU A 234 -32.04 -1.78 -25.04
N ALA A 235 -31.56 -2.44 -26.08
CA ALA A 235 -30.19 -2.96 -26.13
C ALA A 235 -29.27 -2.02 -26.93
N ARG A 236 -28.10 -1.71 -26.39
CA ARG A 236 -27.06 -0.92 -27.06
C ARG A 236 -25.76 -1.70 -27.11
N TYR A 237 -25.20 -1.85 -28.31
CA TYR A 237 -23.97 -2.59 -28.53
C TYR A 237 -22.88 -1.62 -28.98
N ARG A 238 -21.80 -1.52 -28.21
CA ARG A 238 -20.62 -0.72 -28.52
C ARG A 238 -19.37 -1.60 -28.48
N PRO A 239 -18.29 -1.24 -29.20
CA PRO A 239 -17.04 -1.98 -29.10
C PRO A 239 -16.55 -2.06 -27.65
N GLY A 240 -16.46 -3.28 -27.11
CA GLY A 240 -16.04 -3.53 -25.73
C GLY A 240 -17.08 -3.22 -24.64
N GLN A 241 -18.34 -2.94 -24.99
CA GLN A 241 -19.43 -2.72 -24.04
C GLN A 241 -20.80 -3.12 -24.61
N LEU A 242 -21.54 -3.94 -23.87
CA LEU A 242 -22.91 -4.34 -24.20
C LEU A 242 -23.84 -3.89 -23.06
N ASP A 243 -24.87 -3.13 -23.41
CA ASP A 243 -25.83 -2.58 -22.45
C ASP A 243 -27.23 -3.12 -22.78
N LEU A 244 -27.96 -3.63 -21.79
CA LEU A 244 -29.38 -3.97 -21.87
C LEU A 244 -30.14 -3.17 -20.82
N HIS A 245 -31.08 -2.34 -21.27
CA HIS A 245 -31.95 -1.54 -20.43
C HIS A 245 -33.40 -1.99 -20.62
N VAL A 246 -34.11 -2.25 -19.52
CA VAL A 246 -35.53 -2.66 -19.54
C VAL A 246 -36.33 -1.73 -18.62
N PRO A 247 -37.12 -0.80 -19.18
CA PRO A 247 -37.94 0.10 -18.39
C PRO A 247 -39.16 -0.64 -17.81
N HIS A 248 -39.43 -0.44 -16.51
CA HIS A 248 -40.63 -0.92 -15.82
C HIS A 248 -41.50 0.23 -15.27
N GLY A 249 -41.55 1.36 -15.98
CA GLY A 249 -42.36 2.53 -15.62
C GLY A 249 -42.02 3.06 -14.22
N ASP A 250 -43.04 3.32 -13.41
CA ASP A 250 -42.89 3.86 -12.04
C ASP A 250 -42.18 2.91 -11.07
N ARG A 251 -42.03 1.63 -11.45
CA ARG A 251 -41.27 0.63 -10.68
C ARG A 251 -39.80 0.61 -11.06
N GLY A 252 -39.34 1.64 -11.75
CA GLY A 252 -37.98 1.95 -12.21
C GLY A 252 -37.45 1.04 -13.32
N SER A 253 -36.13 0.99 -13.48
CA SER A 253 -35.48 0.46 -14.70
C SER A 253 -34.40 -0.58 -14.39
N PHE A 254 -34.49 -1.75 -15.02
CA PHE A 254 -33.44 -2.76 -14.96
C PHE A 254 -32.32 -2.42 -15.95
N HIS A 255 -31.08 -2.49 -15.48
CA HIS A 255 -29.90 -2.30 -16.31
C HIS A 255 -28.97 -3.49 -16.13
N TYR A 256 -28.47 -4.02 -17.24
CA TYR A 256 -27.44 -5.04 -17.25
C TYR A 256 -26.37 -4.66 -18.27
N THR A 257 -25.15 -4.47 -17.80
CA THR A 257 -24.03 -4.02 -18.65
C THR A 257 -22.86 -4.99 -18.52
N ILE A 258 -22.29 -5.38 -19.66
CA ILE A 258 -21.01 -6.10 -19.71
C ILE A 258 -19.98 -5.19 -20.38
N ARG A 259 -18.84 -4.94 -19.74
CA ARG A 259 -17.79 -4.09 -20.28
C ARG A 259 -16.40 -4.70 -20.12
N ALA A 260 -15.57 -4.55 -21.15
CA ALA A 260 -14.15 -4.87 -21.08
C ALA A 260 -13.43 -3.89 -20.14
N ARG A 261 -12.77 -4.41 -19.10
CA ARG A 261 -11.88 -3.65 -18.20
C ARG A 261 -10.45 -4.16 -18.29
N SER A 262 -9.49 -3.24 -18.30
CA SER A 262 -8.07 -3.56 -18.24
C SER A 262 -7.60 -3.60 -16.78
N PHE A 263 -6.88 -4.63 -16.41
CA PHE A 263 -6.22 -4.77 -15.12
C PHE A 263 -4.71 -4.78 -15.31
N ARG A 264 -3.96 -4.26 -14.33
CA ARG A 264 -2.52 -4.47 -14.26
C ARG A 264 -2.28 -5.90 -13.81
N SER A 265 -1.40 -6.63 -14.49
CA SER A 265 -1.07 -7.99 -14.07
C SER A 265 -0.55 -7.98 -12.63
N PRO A 266 -1.07 -8.84 -11.73
CA PRO A 266 -0.61 -8.91 -10.35
C PRO A 266 0.89 -9.20 -10.32
N SER A 267 1.64 -8.47 -9.48
CA SER A 267 3.09 -8.58 -9.35
C SER A 267 3.59 -9.94 -8.81
N PHE A 268 2.68 -10.89 -8.53
CA PHE A 268 2.99 -12.21 -8.00
C PHE A 268 3.45 -13.23 -9.06
N ALA A 269 3.28 -12.95 -10.35
CA ALA A 269 3.50 -13.93 -11.42
C ALA A 269 4.90 -13.87 -12.06
N TRP A 270 5.94 -13.42 -11.35
CA TRP A 270 7.29 -13.25 -11.92
C TRP A 270 8.34 -13.92 -11.03
N ALA A 271 8.30 -15.25 -10.98
CA ALA A 271 9.49 -16.06 -10.76
C ALA A 271 10.09 -16.56 -12.09
N GLU A 272 9.41 -16.40 -13.23
CA GLU A 272 9.92 -16.89 -14.51
C GLU A 272 9.62 -15.90 -15.63
N THR A 273 10.69 -15.28 -16.15
CA THR A 273 10.95 -14.88 -17.55
C THR A 273 11.58 -13.50 -17.60
N GLU A 274 12.92 -13.46 -17.60
CA GLU A 274 13.68 -12.31 -18.10
C GLU A 274 13.38 -12.15 -19.60
N GLY A 275 12.68 -11.08 -19.97
CA GLY A 275 12.42 -10.80 -21.38
C GLY A 275 11.41 -9.69 -21.61
N GLY A 276 11.87 -8.44 -21.59
CA GLY A 276 11.18 -7.30 -22.20
C GLY A 276 9.97 -6.77 -21.44
N VAL A 277 10.09 -5.54 -20.93
CA VAL A 277 8.99 -4.77 -20.34
C VAL A 277 7.98 -4.43 -21.45
N ARG A 278 7.07 -5.35 -21.76
CA ARG A 278 5.74 -5.01 -22.27
C ARG A 278 4.84 -4.82 -21.05
N GLU A 279 4.17 -3.68 -20.95
CA GLU A 279 3.04 -3.52 -20.03
C GLU A 279 1.97 -4.58 -20.37
N ASN A 280 2.10 -5.79 -19.81
CA ASN A 280 1.12 -6.86 -19.98
C ASN A 280 -0.14 -6.49 -19.19
N ARG A 281 -1.01 -5.71 -19.81
CA ARG A 281 -2.37 -5.41 -19.34
C ARG A 281 -3.26 -6.56 -19.78
N HIS A 282 -3.84 -7.27 -18.82
CA HIS A 282 -4.85 -8.28 -19.12
C HIS A 282 -6.25 -7.65 -19.07
N TYR A 283 -7.14 -8.13 -19.93
CA TYR A 283 -8.51 -7.64 -20.02
C TYR A 283 -9.48 -8.69 -19.48
N ARG A 284 -10.55 -8.24 -18.82
CA ARG A 284 -11.65 -9.11 -18.37
C ARG A 284 -12.99 -8.48 -18.74
N ALA A 285 -13.98 -9.32 -19.02
CA ALA A 285 -15.37 -8.94 -19.23
C ALA A 285 -16.08 -8.85 -17.88
N MET A 286 -16.31 -7.62 -17.40
CA MET A 286 -16.98 -7.38 -16.12
C MET A 286 -18.45 -7.05 -16.37
N ALA A 287 -19.34 -7.79 -15.72
CA ALA A 287 -20.78 -7.55 -15.75
C ALA A 287 -21.23 -6.81 -14.48
N TYR A 288 -22.26 -5.97 -14.61
CA TYR A 288 -22.89 -5.29 -13.48
C TYR A 288 -24.36 -4.96 -13.78
N GLY A 289 -25.18 -5.03 -12.72
CA GLY A 289 -26.62 -4.77 -12.76
C GLY A 289 -27.04 -3.41 -12.17
N SER A 290 -28.35 -3.15 -12.14
CA SER A 290 -28.95 -1.98 -11.49
C SER A 290 -29.03 -2.12 -9.96
N GLU A 291 -28.74 -1.04 -9.23
CA GLU A 291 -28.83 -0.82 -7.77
C GLU A 291 -28.48 -2.01 -6.84
N GLY A 292 -27.31 -1.93 -6.22
CA GLY A 292 -26.86 -2.88 -5.18
C GLY A 292 -26.14 -4.13 -5.70
N ASP A 293 -26.03 -4.29 -7.02
CA ASP A 293 -25.41 -5.45 -7.63
C ASP A 293 -23.87 -5.28 -7.74
N GLN A 294 -23.11 -6.20 -7.15
CA GLN A 294 -21.65 -6.18 -7.21
C GLN A 294 -21.16 -6.51 -8.63
N GLN A 295 -20.07 -5.86 -9.05
CA GLN A 295 -19.42 -6.19 -10.34
C GLN A 295 -18.80 -7.58 -10.25
N HIS A 296 -19.07 -8.44 -11.24
CA HIS A 296 -18.50 -9.79 -11.30
C HIS A 296 -17.90 -10.09 -12.66
N ASP A 297 -16.98 -11.04 -12.68
CA ASP A 297 -16.30 -11.48 -13.89
C ASP A 297 -17.12 -12.54 -14.62
N VAL A 298 -17.44 -12.28 -15.88
CA VAL A 298 -18.14 -13.20 -16.79
C VAL A 298 -17.25 -13.67 -17.94
N THR A 299 -15.94 -13.43 -17.83
CA THR A 299 -14.96 -13.87 -18.83
C THR A 299 -15.02 -15.38 -19.02
N GLY A 300 -15.14 -15.81 -20.28
CA GLY A 300 -15.19 -17.22 -20.64
C GLY A 300 -16.52 -17.91 -20.38
N TYR A 301 -17.59 -17.17 -20.05
CA TYR A 301 -18.94 -17.75 -19.93
C TYR A 301 -19.47 -18.19 -21.30
N THR A 302 -20.17 -19.31 -21.36
CA THR A 302 -20.91 -19.67 -22.57
C THR A 302 -22.13 -18.77 -22.77
N ARG A 303 -22.72 -18.80 -23.97
CA ARG A 303 -23.96 -18.08 -24.27
C ARG A 303 -25.06 -18.36 -23.24
N ASP A 304 -25.30 -19.63 -22.93
CA ASP A 304 -26.33 -20.04 -21.98
C ASP A 304 -26.02 -19.62 -20.55
N GLN A 305 -24.73 -19.60 -20.17
CA GLN A 305 -24.30 -19.11 -18.85
C GLN A 305 -24.54 -17.61 -18.70
N LEU A 306 -24.27 -16.81 -19.73
CA LEU A 306 -24.60 -15.38 -19.74
C LEU A 306 -26.12 -15.14 -19.68
N ILE A 307 -26.91 -15.93 -20.41
CA ILE A 307 -28.37 -15.86 -20.37
C ILE A 307 -28.86 -16.16 -18.94
N ASN A 308 -28.36 -17.24 -18.32
CA ASN A 308 -28.75 -17.62 -16.97
C ASN A 308 -28.35 -16.57 -15.91
N ASP A 309 -27.15 -16.00 -15.99
CA ASP A 309 -26.72 -14.92 -15.07
C ASP A 309 -27.64 -13.69 -15.20
N LEU A 310 -27.94 -13.27 -16.44
CA LEU A 310 -28.84 -12.16 -16.71
C LEU A 310 -30.24 -12.42 -16.17
N LEU A 311 -30.82 -13.60 -16.44
CA LEU A 311 -32.15 -13.99 -15.96
C LEU A 311 -32.23 -14.05 -14.43
N ASN A 312 -31.18 -14.57 -13.76
CA ASN A 312 -31.11 -14.60 -12.31
C ASN A 312 -31.12 -13.18 -11.71
N ARG A 313 -30.39 -12.24 -12.30
CA ARG A 313 -30.37 -10.83 -11.88
C ARG A 313 -31.69 -10.13 -12.15
N TYR A 314 -32.28 -10.37 -13.31
CA TYR A 314 -33.61 -9.86 -13.64
C TYR A 314 -34.67 -10.40 -12.68
N GLY A 315 -34.59 -11.68 -12.30
CA GLY A 315 -35.44 -12.30 -11.28
C GLY A 315 -35.30 -11.63 -9.91
N ARG A 316 -34.06 -11.40 -9.45
CA ARG A 316 -33.78 -10.65 -8.21
C ARG A 316 -34.35 -9.23 -8.25
N PHE A 317 -34.12 -8.49 -9.34
CA PHE A 317 -34.67 -7.15 -9.54
C PHE A 317 -36.19 -7.13 -9.38
N ARG A 318 -36.89 -8.09 -10.02
CA ARG A 318 -38.35 -8.20 -9.90
C ARG A 318 -38.81 -8.61 -8.50
N HIS A 319 -38.05 -9.45 -7.80
CA HIS A 319 -38.41 -9.91 -6.46
C HIS A 319 -38.32 -8.78 -5.42
N VAL A 320 -37.21 -8.03 -5.42
CA VAL A 320 -37.01 -6.89 -4.51
C VAL A 320 -38.12 -5.84 -4.69
N ARG A 321 -38.50 -5.54 -5.95
CA ARG A 321 -39.52 -4.53 -6.27
C ARG A 321 -40.97 -5.05 -6.28
N ARG A 322 -41.19 -6.32 -5.96
CA ARG A 322 -42.52 -6.87 -5.63
C ARG A 322 -42.83 -6.79 -4.13
N LEU A 323 -41.80 -6.70 -3.29
CA LEU A 323 -41.89 -6.66 -1.84
C LEU A 323 -41.85 -5.24 -1.25
N ALA A 324 -41.56 -4.23 -2.08
CA ALA A 324 -41.65 -2.80 -1.77
C ALA A 324 -42.93 -2.21 -2.37
#